data_AF-X0VHP3-F1
#
_entry.id   AF-X0VHP3-F1
#
_cell.length_a   1.000
_cell.length_b   1.000
_cell.length_c   1.000
_cell.angle_alpha   90.00
_cell.angle_beta   90.00
_cell.angle_gamma   90.00
#
_symmetry.space_group_name_H-M   'P 1'
#
loop_
_entity.id
_entity.type
_entity.pdbx_description
1 polymer ?
#
loop_
_entity_poly.entity_id
_entity_poly.type
_entity_poly.pdbx_seq_one_letter_code
_entity_poly.pdbx_strand_id
1 'polypeptide(L)'
;EKSSNLIYNGGKSKKPAKEGEVSIYFDNSNKKFPTEDPEVKITRIVRQNGQSIYKINDKTRTRQEIVDLLSLAKIDPDTYNIILQGDITKFVEMHPIERRMLIEEISGISIYEEKKHKALNQLEKVEERLKEAEIVLAERNTYLKELKKDHDQALKFKDMSNKISQSKASLLKIQIDKKEKEKSEFQSNLEKTKQELNKTNEKINQLKQLNLEKKQAIENISKEIEEKGEIEQVSLNKEIETLKIDLTKKHSRIETLNNELQKIDK
;
A
#
# COMPACT_ATOMS: atom_id res chain seq x y z
N GLU A 1 -23.61 -71.28 5.49
CA GLU A 1 -24.61 -72.33 5.81
C GLU A 1 -25.72 -71.76 6.69
N LYS A 2 -26.94 -72.31 6.63
CA LYS A 2 -28.05 -71.84 7.50
C LYS A 2 -27.89 -72.47 8.89
N SER A 3 -27.81 -71.64 9.94
CA SER A 3 -27.72 -72.09 11.34
C SER A 3 -28.83 -73.06 11.75
N SER A 4 -30.00 -72.99 11.09
CA SER A 4 -31.12 -73.92 11.30
C SER A 4 -30.76 -75.39 11.03
N ASN A 5 -29.76 -75.67 10.19
CA ASN A 5 -29.32 -77.03 9.87
C ASN A 5 -28.61 -77.73 11.04
N LEU A 6 -28.22 -76.97 12.08
CA LEU A 6 -27.60 -77.49 13.29
C LEU A 6 -28.63 -78.08 14.28
N ILE A 7 -29.93 -77.91 14.02
CA ILE A 7 -31.01 -78.41 14.87
C ILE A 7 -31.34 -79.85 14.47
N TYR A 8 -31.66 -80.69 15.45
CA TYR A 8 -32.10 -82.06 15.21
C TYR A 8 -33.34 -82.10 14.30
N ASN A 9 -33.15 -82.56 13.06
CA ASN A 9 -34.17 -82.59 12.01
C ASN A 9 -35.21 -83.71 12.16
N GLY A 10 -35.23 -84.42 13.30
CA GLY A 10 -36.12 -85.56 13.52
C GLY A 10 -35.57 -86.87 12.96
N GLY A 11 -36.29 -87.96 13.23
CA GLY A 11 -35.96 -89.30 12.73
C GLY A 11 -37.21 -90.18 12.69
N LYS A 12 -37.06 -91.46 12.32
CA LYS A 12 -38.18 -92.40 12.15
C LYS A 12 -39.14 -92.49 13.35
N SER A 13 -38.65 -92.17 14.55
CA SER A 13 -39.43 -92.29 15.81
C SER A 13 -39.62 -90.97 16.58
N LYS A 14 -39.02 -89.85 16.15
CA LYS A 14 -39.11 -88.56 16.89
C LYS A 14 -39.27 -87.37 15.96
N LYS A 15 -40.10 -86.42 16.40
CA LYS A 15 -40.36 -85.15 15.70
C LYS A 15 -39.12 -84.24 15.73
N PRO A 16 -38.97 -83.33 14.74
CA PRO A 16 -37.90 -82.33 14.74
C PRO A 16 -37.90 -81.45 15.99
N ALA A 17 -36.72 -81.10 16.48
CA ALA A 17 -36.57 -80.18 17.60
C ALA A 17 -36.88 -78.74 17.17
N LYS A 18 -37.45 -77.93 18.09
CA LYS A 18 -37.77 -76.51 17.84
C LYS A 18 -36.55 -75.59 17.98
N GLU A 19 -35.58 -76.02 18.79
CA GLU A 19 -34.33 -75.34 19.03
C GLU A 19 -33.24 -76.35 19.41
N GLY A 20 -31.98 -75.95 19.22
CA GLY A 20 -30.81 -76.66 19.71
C GLY A 20 -30.02 -75.75 20.65
N GLU A 21 -29.62 -76.26 21.81
CA GLU A 21 -28.84 -75.54 22.81
C GLU A 21 -27.53 -76.27 23.07
N VAL A 22 -26.43 -75.53 23.11
CA VAL A 22 -25.13 -76.01 23.54
C VAL A 22 -24.62 -75.08 24.63
N SER A 23 -24.19 -75.65 25.76
CA SER A 23 -23.53 -74.93 26.85
C SER A 23 -22.13 -75.50 27.07
N ILE A 24 -21.15 -74.62 27.19
CA ILE A 24 -19.76 -74.94 27.56
C ILE A 24 -19.49 -74.28 28.90
N TYR A 25 -18.88 -75.05 29.80
CA TYR A 25 -18.50 -74.60 31.14
C TYR A 25 -16.98 -74.49 31.21
N PHE A 26 -16.48 -73.32 31.59
CA PHE A 26 -15.06 -73.05 31.77
C PHE A 26 -14.76 -72.86 33.25
N ASP A 27 -13.77 -73.57 33.77
CA ASP A 27 -13.20 -73.30 35.08
C ASP A 27 -12.43 -71.96 35.05
N ASN A 28 -12.82 -71.05 35.93
CA ASN A 28 -12.24 -69.71 36.08
C ASN A 28 -11.47 -69.56 37.40
N SER A 29 -11.03 -70.64 38.03
CA SER A 29 -10.21 -70.63 39.26
C SER A 29 -8.95 -69.77 39.13
N ASN A 30 -8.36 -69.72 37.93
CA ASN A 30 -7.16 -68.92 37.61
C ASN A 30 -7.48 -67.48 37.15
N LYS A 31 -8.73 -67.03 37.22
CA LYS A 31 -9.19 -65.69 36.80
C LYS A 31 -8.73 -65.29 35.39
N LYS A 32 -8.79 -66.24 34.45
CA LYS A 32 -8.49 -65.98 33.03
C LYS A 32 -9.58 -65.13 32.37
N PHE A 33 -10.83 -65.29 32.82
CA PHE A 33 -11.93 -64.43 32.44
C PHE A 33 -12.08 -63.28 33.44
N PRO A 34 -12.42 -62.06 32.98
CA PRO A 34 -12.64 -60.89 33.82
C PRO A 34 -14.00 -60.95 34.55
N THR A 35 -14.27 -62.05 35.23
CA THR A 35 -15.45 -62.24 36.09
C THR A 35 -15.04 -62.81 37.45
N GLU A 36 -15.81 -62.48 38.48
CA GLU A 36 -15.60 -62.98 39.85
C GLU A 36 -16.14 -64.40 40.04
N ASP A 37 -16.96 -64.88 39.10
CA ASP A 37 -17.52 -66.22 39.13
C ASP A 37 -16.43 -67.29 38.98
N PRO A 38 -16.44 -68.37 39.79
CA PRO A 38 -15.48 -69.46 39.70
C PRO A 38 -15.65 -70.32 38.44
N GLU A 39 -16.81 -70.22 37.78
CA GLU A 39 -17.13 -70.91 36.54
C GLU A 39 -17.79 -69.95 35.56
N VAL A 40 -17.45 -70.08 34.28
CA VAL A 40 -18.05 -69.31 33.18
C VAL A 40 -18.81 -70.25 32.26
N LYS A 41 -20.14 -70.11 32.22
CA LYS A 41 -21.03 -70.83 31.33
C LYS A 41 -21.32 -70.00 30.09
N ILE A 42 -20.92 -70.49 28.92
CA ILE A 42 -21.26 -69.89 27.62
C ILE A 42 -22.27 -70.78 26.92
N THR A 43 -23.42 -70.22 26.57
CA THR A 43 -24.51 -70.95 25.92
C THR A 43 -24.86 -70.33 24.58
N ARG A 44 -25.02 -71.18 23.55
CA ARG A 44 -25.61 -70.80 22.26
C ARG A 44 -26.89 -71.59 22.03
N ILE A 45 -27.99 -70.88 21.79
CA ILE A 45 -29.29 -71.45 21.44
C ILE A 45 -29.59 -71.08 19.99
N VAL A 46 -29.91 -72.05 19.15
CA VAL A 46 -30.28 -71.85 17.74
C VAL A 46 -31.73 -72.27 17.53
N ARG A 47 -32.53 -71.38 16.97
CA ARG A 47 -33.96 -71.61 16.67
C ARG A 47 -34.18 -71.98 15.21
N GLN A 48 -35.30 -72.64 14.91
CA GLN A 48 -35.66 -73.04 13.53
C GLN A 48 -35.69 -71.86 12.53
N ASN A 49 -35.98 -70.65 12.99
CA ASN A 49 -35.95 -69.43 12.17
C ASN A 49 -34.52 -68.94 11.86
N GLY A 50 -33.48 -69.66 12.29
CA GLY A 50 -32.07 -69.33 12.09
C GLY A 50 -31.48 -68.34 13.09
N GLN A 51 -32.30 -67.78 14.00
CA GLN A 51 -31.83 -66.86 15.02
C GLN A 51 -30.96 -67.61 16.04
N SER A 52 -29.80 -67.03 16.36
CA SER A 52 -28.92 -67.50 17.42
C SER A 52 -29.02 -66.56 18.62
N ILE A 53 -29.30 -67.11 19.79
CA ILE A 53 -29.28 -66.42 21.08
C ILE A 53 -28.03 -66.87 21.81
N TYR A 54 -27.30 -65.91 22.35
CA TYR A 54 -26.02 -66.10 23.02
C TYR A 54 -26.17 -65.71 24.49
N LYS A 55 -25.64 -66.52 25.41
CA LYS A 55 -25.68 -66.23 26.85
C LYS A 55 -24.33 -66.45 27.50
N ILE A 56 -24.06 -65.65 28.53
CA ILE A 56 -22.91 -65.78 29.46
C ILE A 56 -23.51 -65.82 30.86
N ASN A 57 -23.25 -66.89 31.62
CA ASN A 57 -23.82 -67.13 32.95
C ASN A 57 -25.34 -66.88 32.96
N ASP A 58 -26.03 -67.51 32.00
CA ASP A 58 -27.48 -67.44 31.75
C ASP A 58 -28.05 -66.07 31.35
N LYS A 59 -27.21 -65.02 31.24
CA LYS A 59 -27.60 -63.69 30.77
C LYS A 59 -27.39 -63.54 29.27
N THR A 60 -28.41 -63.08 28.55
CA THR A 60 -28.34 -62.85 27.10
C THR A 60 -27.31 -61.77 26.76
N ARG A 61 -26.43 -62.05 25.80
CA ARG A 61 -25.36 -61.18 25.32
C ARG A 61 -25.29 -61.21 23.80
N THR A 62 -24.54 -60.27 23.24
CA THR A 62 -24.25 -60.24 21.81
C THR A 62 -23.18 -61.27 21.46
N ARG A 63 -23.11 -61.66 20.17
CA ARG A 63 -22.02 -62.51 19.67
C ARG A 63 -20.65 -61.85 19.91
N GLN A 64 -20.56 -60.53 19.72
CA GLN A 64 -19.30 -59.80 19.87
C GLN A 64 -18.78 -59.88 21.30
N GLU A 65 -19.64 -59.66 22.30
CA GLU A 65 -19.25 -59.77 23.71
C GLU A 65 -18.73 -61.17 24.08
N ILE A 66 -19.27 -62.24 23.49
CA ILE A 66 -18.73 -63.61 23.68
C ILE A 66 -17.35 -63.74 23.05
N VAL A 67 -17.17 -63.24 21.83
CA VAL A 67 -15.87 -63.30 21.12
C VAL A 67 -14.82 -62.52 21.89
N ASP A 68 -15.14 -61.32 22.36
CA ASP A 68 -14.24 -60.49 23.16
C ASP A 68 -13.87 -61.19 24.48
N LEU A 69 -14.86 -61.79 25.17
CA LEU A 69 -14.63 -62.53 26.41
C LEU A 69 -13.69 -63.73 26.20
N LEU A 70 -13.91 -64.49 25.13
CA LEU A 70 -13.06 -65.65 24.78
C LEU A 70 -11.65 -65.21 24.34
N SER A 71 -11.53 -64.09 23.61
CA SER A 71 -10.25 -63.51 23.19
C SER A 71 -9.37 -63.11 24.37
N LEU A 72 -9.96 -62.55 25.45
CA LEU A 72 -9.23 -62.26 26.69
C LEU A 72 -8.64 -63.52 27.36
N ALA A 73 -9.32 -64.66 27.23
CA ALA A 73 -8.83 -65.96 27.66
C ALA A 73 -7.89 -66.64 26.63
N LYS A 74 -7.53 -65.92 25.54
CA LYS A 74 -6.77 -66.40 24.38
C LYS A 74 -7.42 -67.53 23.59
N ILE A 75 -8.75 -67.63 23.69
CA ILE A 75 -9.56 -68.58 22.93
C ILE A 75 -10.19 -67.80 21.78
N ASP A 76 -9.49 -67.74 20.65
CA ASP A 76 -10.03 -67.09 19.46
C ASP A 76 -10.51 -68.17 18.47
N PRO A 77 -11.74 -68.08 17.94
CA PRO A 77 -12.30 -69.03 16.97
C PRO A 77 -11.58 -69.05 15.62
N ASP A 78 -10.89 -67.97 15.25
CA ASP A 78 -10.14 -67.87 13.99
C ASP A 78 -8.65 -68.24 14.17
N THR A 79 -8.24 -68.53 15.41
CA THR A 79 -6.86 -68.96 15.77
C THR A 79 -6.76 -70.49 15.90
N TYR A 80 -5.53 -71.00 15.98
CA TYR A 80 -5.13 -72.42 16.07
C TYR A 80 -5.56 -73.18 17.33
N ASN A 81 -6.54 -72.68 18.07
CA ASN A 81 -7.09 -73.33 19.26
C ASN A 81 -8.01 -74.52 18.91
N ILE A 82 -8.41 -74.64 17.64
CA ILE A 82 -9.28 -75.71 17.13
C ILE A 82 -8.54 -76.40 15.98
N ILE A 83 -8.39 -77.73 16.07
CA ILE A 83 -7.84 -78.55 15.00
C ILE A 83 -9.01 -79.23 14.29
N LEU A 84 -9.32 -78.77 13.08
CA LEU A 84 -10.30 -79.36 12.20
C LEU A 84 -9.71 -80.53 11.40
N GLN A 85 -10.59 -81.41 10.94
CA GLN A 85 -10.20 -82.49 10.06
C GLN A 85 -9.68 -81.91 8.73
N GLY A 86 -8.46 -82.29 8.35
CA GLY A 86 -7.79 -81.79 7.15
C GLY A 86 -6.84 -80.62 7.38
N ASP A 87 -6.75 -80.08 8.61
CA ASP A 87 -5.84 -78.96 8.91
C ASP A 87 -4.37 -79.29 8.68
N ILE A 88 -3.95 -80.54 8.89
CA ILE A 88 -2.57 -80.97 8.60
C ILE A 88 -2.29 -80.87 7.10
N THR A 89 -3.20 -81.35 6.25
CA THR A 89 -3.07 -81.25 4.79
C THR A 89 -3.04 -79.79 4.35
N LYS A 90 -3.97 -78.98 4.87
CA LYS A 90 -4.02 -77.53 4.61
C LYS A 90 -2.73 -76.83 5.04
N PHE A 91 -2.17 -77.18 6.18
CA PHE A 91 -0.91 -76.63 6.65
C PHE A 91 0.27 -77.00 5.74
N VAL A 92 0.33 -78.24 5.26
CA VAL A 92 1.38 -78.75 4.36
C VAL A 92 1.28 -78.13 2.95
N GLU A 93 0.07 -77.85 2.48
CA GLU A 93 -0.20 -77.23 1.17
C GLU A 93 -0.14 -75.69 1.20
N MET A 94 -0.17 -75.08 2.39
CA MET A 94 -0.14 -73.63 2.58
C MET A 94 1.09 -72.97 1.94
N HIS A 95 0.89 -71.80 1.33
CA HIS A 95 1.99 -71.04 0.74
C HIS A 95 3.01 -70.63 1.81
N PRO A 96 4.34 -70.59 1.50
CA PRO A 96 5.36 -70.28 2.49
C PRO A 96 5.16 -68.97 3.26
N ILE A 97 4.58 -67.95 2.62
CA ILE A 97 4.29 -66.64 3.24
C ILE A 97 3.21 -66.78 4.32
N GLU A 98 2.09 -67.43 4.00
CA GLU A 98 0.99 -67.66 4.94
C GLU A 98 1.45 -68.52 6.11
N ARG A 99 2.24 -69.56 5.82
CA ARG A 99 2.84 -70.43 6.85
C ARG A 99 3.78 -69.65 7.77
N ARG A 100 4.57 -68.71 7.22
CA ARG A 100 5.44 -67.85 8.01
C ARG A 100 4.63 -66.93 8.92
N MET A 101 3.60 -66.26 8.40
CA MET A 101 2.74 -65.37 9.20
C MET A 101 2.10 -66.12 10.37
N LEU A 102 1.62 -67.34 10.11
CA LEU A 102 1.12 -68.27 11.11
C LEU A 102 2.15 -68.55 12.23
N ILE A 103 3.40 -68.83 11.88
CA ILE A 103 4.47 -69.07 12.87
C ILE A 103 4.83 -67.77 13.62
N GLU A 104 4.85 -66.63 12.93
CA GLU A 104 5.12 -65.30 13.52
C GLU A 104 4.04 -64.87 14.51
N GLU A 105 2.78 -65.24 14.25
CA GLU A 105 1.64 -65.02 15.12
C GLU A 105 1.71 -65.89 16.38
N ILE A 106 1.97 -67.20 16.22
CA ILE A 106 2.12 -68.13 17.35
C ILE A 106 3.29 -67.75 18.25
N SER A 107 4.40 -67.28 17.66
CA SER A 107 5.59 -66.84 18.39
C SER A 107 5.43 -65.46 19.04
N GLY A 108 4.32 -64.74 18.79
CA GLY A 108 4.08 -63.40 19.30
C GLY A 108 4.96 -62.31 18.69
N ILE A 109 5.71 -62.64 17.64
CA ILE A 109 6.59 -61.71 16.91
C ILE A 109 5.77 -60.72 16.08
N SER A 110 4.56 -61.11 15.65
CA SER A 110 3.63 -60.27 14.89
C SER A 110 3.40 -58.88 15.52
N ILE A 111 3.32 -58.80 16.85
CA ILE A 111 3.15 -57.52 17.58
C ILE A 111 4.34 -56.57 17.36
N TYR A 112 5.56 -57.12 17.28
CA TYR A 112 6.77 -56.32 17.08
C TYR A 112 6.90 -55.86 15.62
N GLU A 113 6.55 -56.71 14.66
CA GLU A 113 6.52 -56.33 13.24
C GLU A 113 5.44 -55.27 12.98
N GLU A 114 4.26 -55.36 13.60
CA GLU A 114 3.24 -54.32 13.50
C GLU A 114 3.72 -52.97 14.07
N LYS A 115 4.38 -52.99 15.24
CA LYS A 115 4.97 -51.78 15.84
C LYS A 115 6.05 -51.17 14.96
N LYS A 116 6.93 -52.00 14.38
CA LYS A 116 7.97 -51.58 13.45
C LYS A 116 7.37 -50.94 12.20
N HIS A 117 6.35 -51.56 11.61
CA HIS A 117 5.67 -51.02 10.44
C HIS A 117 5.00 -49.67 10.75
N LYS A 118 4.34 -49.53 11.90
CA LYS A 118 3.77 -48.24 12.35
C LYS A 118 4.86 -47.17 12.52
N ALA A 119 6.00 -47.52 13.10
CA ALA A 119 7.12 -46.60 13.27
C ALA A 119 7.72 -46.16 11.94
N LEU A 120 7.90 -47.08 10.98
CA LEU A 120 8.39 -46.76 9.63
C LEU A 120 7.43 -45.81 8.90
N ASN A 121 6.12 -46.08 8.94
CA ASN A 121 5.13 -45.19 8.33
C ASN A 121 5.10 -43.80 8.97
N GLN A 122 5.39 -43.72 10.28
CA GLN A 122 5.47 -42.44 10.96
C GLN A 122 6.74 -41.68 10.62
N LEU A 123 7.87 -42.37 10.46
CA LEU A 123 9.13 -41.80 9.99
C LEU A 123 8.97 -41.20 8.59
N GLU A 124 8.39 -41.94 7.65
CA GLU A 124 8.16 -41.47 6.27
C GLU A 124 7.32 -40.18 6.25
N LYS A 125 6.26 -40.10 7.06
CA LYS A 125 5.45 -38.87 7.21
C LYS A 125 6.24 -37.69 7.79
N VAL A 126 7.18 -37.95 8.69
CA VAL A 126 8.02 -36.89 9.27
C VAL A 126 9.03 -36.40 8.24
N GLU A 127 9.64 -37.30 7.47
CA GLU A 127 10.56 -36.97 6.38
C GLU A 127 9.88 -36.12 5.30
N GLU A 128 8.66 -36.46 4.92
CA GLU A 128 7.86 -35.67 3.97
C GLU A 128 7.60 -34.24 4.49
N ARG A 129 7.18 -34.11 5.75
CA ARG A 129 6.97 -32.80 6.38
C ARG A 129 8.25 -31.98 6.52
N LEU A 130 9.37 -32.64 6.79
CA LEU A 130 10.66 -31.96 6.86
C LEU A 130 11.04 -31.39 5.50
N LYS A 131 10.85 -32.15 4.43
CA LYS A 131 11.09 -31.71 3.06
C LYS A 131 10.21 -30.52 2.68
N GLU A 132 8.94 -30.52 3.07
CA GLU A 132 8.05 -29.36 2.88
C GLU A 132 8.56 -28.12 3.62
N ALA A 133 8.99 -28.29 4.88
CA ALA A 133 9.53 -27.19 5.68
C ALA A 133 10.83 -26.62 5.08
N GLU A 134 11.69 -27.46 4.53
CA GLU A 134 12.91 -27.04 3.82
C GLU A 134 12.59 -26.19 2.58
N ILE A 135 11.57 -26.55 1.81
CA ILE A 135 11.12 -25.78 0.65
C ILE A 135 10.65 -24.39 1.09
N VAL A 136 9.82 -24.31 2.14
CA VAL A 136 9.33 -23.03 2.68
C VAL A 136 10.49 -22.17 3.21
N LEU A 137 11.46 -22.78 3.88
CA LEU A 137 12.65 -22.07 4.36
C LEU A 137 13.49 -21.51 3.20
N ALA A 138 13.66 -22.28 2.12
CA ALA A 138 14.38 -21.82 0.93
C ALA A 138 13.67 -20.63 0.25
N GLU A 139 12.34 -20.68 0.15
CA GLU A 139 11.53 -19.58 -0.37
C GLU A 139 11.66 -18.33 0.51
N ARG A 140 11.52 -18.47 1.84
CA ARG A 140 11.67 -17.35 2.78
C ARG A 140 13.06 -16.74 2.75
N ASN A 141 14.10 -17.54 2.60
CA ASN A 141 15.47 -17.05 2.43
C ASN A 141 15.64 -16.22 1.15
N THR A 142 14.97 -16.62 0.07
CA THR A 142 14.98 -15.87 -1.20
C THR A 142 14.27 -14.52 -1.01
N TYR A 143 13.10 -14.53 -0.41
CA TYR A 143 12.36 -13.31 -0.08
C TYR A 143 13.16 -12.35 0.82
N LEU A 144 13.87 -12.88 1.81
CA LEU A 144 14.72 -12.08 2.71
C LEU A 144 15.87 -11.41 1.95
N LYS A 145 16.47 -12.11 0.98
CA LYS A 145 17.53 -11.52 0.11
C LYS A 145 17.00 -10.39 -0.76
N GLU A 146 15.81 -10.55 -1.33
CA GLU A 146 15.15 -9.49 -2.11
C GLU A 146 14.83 -8.27 -1.24
N LEU A 147 14.23 -8.50 -0.06
CA LEU A 147 13.90 -7.43 0.88
C LEU A 147 15.14 -6.66 1.34
N LYS A 148 16.28 -7.36 1.54
CA LYS A 148 17.56 -6.72 1.84
C LYS A 148 18.04 -5.83 0.70
N LYS A 149 17.91 -6.29 -0.54
CA LYS A 149 18.27 -5.49 -1.73
C LYS A 149 17.41 -4.23 -1.83
N ASP A 150 16.10 -4.35 -1.60
CA ASP A 150 15.17 -3.23 -1.62
C ASP A 150 15.48 -2.21 -0.53
N HIS A 151 15.78 -2.69 0.69
CA HIS A 151 16.23 -1.87 1.80
C HIS A 151 17.50 -1.08 1.45
N ASP A 152 18.51 -1.75 0.89
CA ASP A 152 19.78 -1.10 0.51
C ASP A 152 19.57 -0.06 -0.61
N GLN A 153 18.67 -0.33 -1.54
CA GLN A 153 18.28 0.62 -2.58
C GLN A 153 17.53 1.83 -2.01
N ALA A 154 16.62 1.63 -1.06
CA ALA A 154 15.91 2.70 -0.39
C ALA A 154 16.86 3.61 0.42
N LEU A 155 17.85 3.03 1.11
CA LEU A 155 18.89 3.80 1.80
C LEU A 155 19.70 4.65 0.82
N LYS A 156 20.17 4.07 -0.29
CA LYS A 156 20.88 4.83 -1.33
C LYS A 156 20.03 5.95 -1.90
N PHE A 157 18.75 5.70 -2.16
CA PHE A 157 17.82 6.72 -2.63
C PHE A 157 17.69 7.87 -1.61
N LYS A 158 17.54 7.56 -0.32
CA LYS A 158 17.44 8.56 0.75
C LYS A 158 18.70 9.43 0.79
N ASP A 159 19.89 8.82 0.74
CA ASP A 159 21.16 9.54 0.74
C ASP A 159 21.32 10.43 -0.50
N MET A 160 20.98 9.92 -1.69
CA MET A 160 21.02 10.70 -2.93
C MET A 160 20.00 11.85 -2.91
N SER A 161 18.80 11.62 -2.40
CA SER A 161 17.77 12.65 -2.26
C SER A 161 18.21 13.78 -1.32
N ASN A 162 18.86 13.44 -0.21
CA ASN A 162 19.47 14.41 0.71
C ASN A 162 20.57 15.22 0.01
N LYS A 163 21.47 14.57 -0.73
CA LYS A 163 22.52 15.26 -1.51
C LYS A 163 21.93 16.19 -2.57
N ILE A 164 20.90 15.75 -3.30
CA ILE A 164 20.20 16.59 -4.29
C ILE A 164 19.58 17.81 -3.61
N SER A 165 18.95 17.61 -2.45
CA SER A 165 18.32 18.70 -1.69
C SER A 165 19.35 19.72 -1.21
N GLN A 166 20.50 19.27 -0.70
CA GLN A 166 21.61 20.14 -0.29
C GLN A 166 22.21 20.91 -1.49
N SER A 167 22.44 20.23 -2.62
CA SER A 167 22.94 20.87 -3.84
C SER A 167 21.96 21.90 -4.40
N LYS A 168 20.65 21.61 -4.39
CA LYS A 168 19.60 22.56 -4.79
C LYS A 168 19.58 23.77 -3.87
N ALA A 169 19.64 23.57 -2.55
CA ALA A 169 19.70 24.67 -1.59
C ALA A 169 20.94 25.56 -1.83
N SER A 170 22.09 24.95 -2.09
CA SER A 170 23.34 25.67 -2.41
C SER A 170 23.23 26.47 -3.71
N LEU A 171 22.65 25.88 -4.76
CA LEU A 171 22.41 26.56 -6.03
C LEU A 171 21.45 27.73 -5.88
N LEU A 172 20.35 27.55 -5.14
CA LEU A 172 19.40 28.63 -4.84
C LEU A 172 20.07 29.75 -4.07
N LYS A 173 20.94 29.45 -3.10
CA LYS A 173 21.69 30.47 -2.35
C LYS A 173 22.59 31.29 -3.28
N ILE A 174 23.33 30.65 -4.19
CA ILE A 174 24.16 31.34 -5.19
C ILE A 174 23.30 32.22 -6.10
N GLN A 175 22.13 31.75 -6.53
CA GLN A 175 21.21 32.54 -7.35
C GLN A 175 20.65 33.75 -6.60
N ILE A 176 20.29 33.59 -5.32
CA ILE A 176 19.85 34.69 -4.45
C ILE A 176 20.97 35.72 -4.31
N ASP A 177 22.19 35.29 -3.98
CA ASP A 177 23.33 36.19 -3.78
C ASP A 177 23.66 36.96 -5.07
N LYS A 178 23.55 36.32 -6.24
CA LYS A 178 23.69 36.99 -7.54
C LYS A 178 22.60 38.05 -7.75
N LYS A 179 21.35 37.72 -7.45
CA LYS A 179 20.22 38.64 -7.59
C LYS A 179 20.28 39.80 -6.60
N GLU A 180 20.78 39.57 -5.39
CA GLU A 180 21.04 40.62 -4.39
C GLU A 180 22.14 41.57 -4.87
N LYS A 181 23.22 41.05 -5.45
CA LYS A 181 24.26 41.89 -6.08
C LYS A 181 23.69 42.74 -7.22
N GLU A 182 23.00 42.12 -8.18
CA GLU A 182 22.33 42.84 -9.28
C GLU A 182 21.39 43.94 -8.74
N LYS A 183 20.58 43.62 -7.72
CA LYS A 183 19.70 44.60 -7.07
C LYS A 183 20.47 45.76 -6.46
N SER A 184 21.58 45.49 -5.76
CA SER A 184 22.41 46.53 -5.13
C SER A 184 23.05 47.45 -6.17
N GLU A 185 23.51 46.91 -7.30
CA GLU A 185 24.05 47.67 -8.43
C GLU A 185 22.97 48.55 -9.06
N PHE A 186 21.78 48.00 -9.31
CA PHE A 186 20.65 48.77 -9.82
C PHE A 186 20.24 49.88 -8.85
N GLN A 187 20.22 49.62 -7.54
CA GLN A 187 19.90 50.64 -6.54
C GLN A 187 20.94 51.78 -6.54
N SER A 188 22.23 51.46 -6.59
CA SER A 188 23.30 52.47 -6.68
C SER A 188 23.20 53.30 -7.96
N ASN A 189 22.92 52.66 -9.10
CA ASN A 189 22.70 53.37 -10.36
C ASN A 189 21.47 54.28 -10.29
N LEU A 190 20.39 53.81 -9.68
CA LEU A 190 19.15 54.58 -9.50
C LEU A 190 19.39 55.81 -8.60
N GLU A 191 20.18 55.68 -7.54
CA GLU A 191 20.61 56.82 -6.72
C GLU A 191 21.45 57.83 -7.50
N LYS A 192 22.42 57.38 -8.31
CA LYS A 192 23.21 58.27 -9.18
C LYS A 192 22.33 59.02 -10.17
N THR A 193 21.45 58.33 -10.88
CA THR A 193 20.51 58.96 -11.82
C THR A 193 19.56 59.92 -11.13
N LYS A 194 19.08 59.60 -9.91
CA LYS A 194 18.28 60.55 -9.11
C LYS A 194 19.07 61.81 -8.74
N GLN A 195 20.34 61.67 -8.36
CA GLN A 195 21.20 62.83 -8.07
C GLN A 195 21.42 63.70 -9.31
N GLU A 196 21.66 63.08 -10.48
CA GLU A 196 21.79 63.80 -11.75
C GLU A 196 20.49 64.50 -12.14
N LEU A 197 19.34 63.83 -11.95
CA LEU A 197 18.03 64.40 -12.20
C LEU A 197 17.75 65.59 -11.29
N ASN A 198 18.10 65.51 -10.01
CA ASN A 198 17.99 66.64 -9.07
C ASN A 198 18.87 67.83 -9.51
N LYS A 199 20.14 67.59 -9.87
CA LYS A 199 21.03 68.65 -10.39
C LYS A 199 20.49 69.29 -11.67
N THR A 200 19.89 68.48 -12.55
CA THR A 200 19.30 68.97 -13.79
C THR A 200 18.05 69.79 -13.52
N ASN A 201 17.20 69.35 -12.58
CA ASN A 201 16.03 70.11 -12.13
C ASN A 201 16.43 71.43 -11.47
N GLU A 202 17.48 71.45 -10.66
CA GLU A 202 18.05 72.68 -10.10
C GLU A 202 18.49 73.64 -11.21
N LYS A 203 19.22 73.15 -12.21
CA LYS A 203 19.60 73.95 -13.40
C LYS A 203 18.38 74.46 -14.17
N ILE A 204 17.36 73.63 -14.36
CA ILE A 204 16.12 74.03 -15.04
C ILE A 204 15.43 75.14 -14.24
N ASN A 205 15.37 75.04 -12.91
CA ASN A 205 14.77 76.07 -12.07
C ASN A 205 15.57 77.38 -12.11
N GLN A 206 16.90 77.31 -12.05
CA GLN A 206 17.77 78.49 -12.24
C GLN A 206 17.54 79.15 -13.60
N LEU A 207 17.50 78.36 -14.68
CA LEU A 207 17.23 78.89 -16.03
C LEU A 207 15.83 79.48 -16.16
N LYS A 208 14.81 78.88 -15.53
CA LYS A 208 13.45 79.43 -15.48
C LYS A 208 13.41 80.77 -14.76
N GLN A 209 14.10 80.88 -13.62
CA GLN A 209 14.20 82.13 -12.86
C GLN A 209 14.92 83.21 -13.68
N LEU A 210 16.06 82.88 -14.31
CA LEU A 210 16.77 83.79 -15.21
C LEU A 210 15.90 84.23 -16.41
N ASN A 211 15.09 83.31 -16.96
CA ASN A 211 14.16 83.64 -18.05
C ASN A 211 13.05 84.59 -17.58
N LEU A 212 12.56 84.42 -16.36
CA LEU A 212 11.57 85.31 -15.76
C LEU A 212 12.16 86.72 -15.56
N GLU A 213 13.37 86.80 -14.99
CA GLU A 213 14.11 88.05 -14.82
C GLU A 213 14.35 88.76 -16.16
N LYS A 214 14.78 88.01 -17.18
CA LYS A 214 14.96 88.56 -18.54
C LYS A 214 13.64 89.00 -19.16
N LYS A 215 12.54 88.27 -18.98
CA LYS A 215 11.22 88.69 -19.45
C LYS A 215 10.76 89.97 -18.77
N GLN A 216 10.94 90.10 -17.46
CA GLN A 216 10.64 91.33 -16.72
C GLN A 216 11.52 92.48 -17.18
N ALA A 217 12.81 92.24 -17.43
CA ALA A 217 13.71 93.25 -17.98
C ALA A 217 13.26 93.71 -19.39
N ILE A 218 12.85 92.78 -20.25
CA ILE A 218 12.27 93.11 -21.57
C ILE A 218 10.97 93.90 -21.40
N GLU A 219 10.09 93.52 -20.49
CA GLU A 219 8.82 94.22 -20.25
C GLU A 219 9.06 95.64 -19.72
N ASN A 220 10.05 95.83 -18.84
CA ASN A 220 10.47 97.15 -18.37
C ASN A 220 11.07 98.00 -19.49
N ILE A 221 11.94 97.42 -20.33
CA ILE A 221 12.49 98.11 -21.51
C ILE A 221 11.38 98.46 -22.50
N SER A 222 10.42 97.57 -22.73
CA SER A 222 9.26 97.85 -23.59
C SER A 222 8.41 98.98 -23.04
N LYS A 223 8.19 99.05 -21.71
CA LYS A 223 7.50 100.18 -21.07
C LYS A 223 8.30 101.48 -21.20
N GLU A 224 9.62 101.45 -21.01
CA GLU A 224 10.46 102.63 -21.25
C GLU A 224 10.43 103.09 -22.71
N ILE A 225 10.34 102.16 -23.67
CA ILE A 225 10.19 102.45 -25.10
C ILE A 225 8.80 103.02 -25.40
N GLU A 226 7.73 102.49 -24.82
CA GLU A 226 6.37 103.03 -24.96
C GLU A 226 6.28 104.44 -24.37
N GLU A 227 6.80 104.66 -23.15
CA GLU A 227 6.81 105.99 -22.53
C GLU A 227 7.60 107.00 -23.36
N LYS A 228 8.82 106.65 -23.82
CA LYS A 228 9.61 107.55 -24.66
C LYS A 228 9.00 107.74 -26.05
N GLY A 229 8.45 106.67 -26.64
CA GLY A 229 7.80 106.70 -27.95
C GLY A 229 6.53 107.55 -27.94
N GLU A 230 5.71 107.47 -26.88
CA GLU A 230 4.54 108.33 -26.70
C GLU A 230 4.94 109.79 -26.47
N ILE A 231 5.95 110.05 -25.63
CA ILE A 231 6.43 111.41 -25.38
C ILE A 231 6.99 112.04 -26.66
N GLU A 232 7.81 111.31 -27.42
CA GLU A 232 8.41 111.79 -28.68
C GLU A 232 7.36 111.92 -29.79
N GLN A 233 6.41 111.00 -29.92
CA GLN A 233 5.32 111.12 -30.90
C GLN A 233 4.39 112.30 -30.59
N VAL A 234 4.07 112.54 -29.32
CA VAL A 234 3.23 113.67 -28.90
C VAL A 234 3.97 115.00 -29.11
N SER A 235 5.28 115.07 -28.89
CA SER A 235 6.06 116.26 -29.22
C SER A 235 6.17 116.49 -30.72
N LEU A 236 6.42 115.44 -31.52
CA LEU A 236 6.51 115.56 -32.97
C LEU A 236 5.18 115.98 -33.59
N ASN A 237 4.07 115.43 -33.10
CA ASN A 237 2.73 115.81 -33.59
C ASN A 237 2.40 117.26 -33.26
N LYS A 238 2.79 117.76 -32.07
CA LYS A 238 2.64 119.18 -31.72
C LYS A 238 3.51 120.07 -32.61
N GLU A 239 4.75 119.69 -32.91
CA GLU A 239 5.60 120.44 -33.84
C GLU A 239 5.01 120.46 -35.27
N ILE A 240 4.52 119.32 -35.76
CA ILE A 240 3.85 119.23 -37.07
C ILE A 240 2.59 120.11 -37.11
N GLU A 241 1.79 120.14 -36.04
CA GLU A 241 0.62 121.03 -35.96
C GLU A 241 1.01 122.51 -35.99
N THR A 242 2.02 122.92 -35.22
CA THR A 242 2.49 124.31 -35.22
C THR A 242 3.04 124.74 -36.59
N LEU A 243 3.80 123.87 -37.25
CA LEU A 243 4.30 124.11 -38.61
C LEU A 243 3.17 124.20 -39.64
N LYS A 244 2.10 123.40 -39.50
CA LYS A 244 0.89 123.53 -40.34
C LYS A 244 0.18 124.87 -40.12
N ILE A 245 0.06 125.31 -38.87
CA ILE A 245 -0.55 126.60 -38.51
C ILE A 245 0.27 127.78 -39.06
N ASP A 246 1.59 127.70 -39.02
CA ASP A 246 2.46 128.73 -39.60
C ASP A 246 2.44 128.73 -41.14
N LEU A 247 2.37 127.55 -41.77
CA LEU A 247 2.23 127.44 -43.22
C LEU A 247 0.93 128.09 -43.70
N THR A 248 -0.19 127.81 -43.03
CA THR A 248 -1.50 128.40 -43.36
C THR A 248 -1.53 129.91 -43.13
N LYS A 249 -0.89 130.42 -42.06
CA LYS A 249 -0.72 131.87 -41.84
C LYS A 249 0.14 132.54 -42.91
N LYS A 250 1.24 131.91 -43.34
CA LYS A 250 2.07 132.45 -44.43
C LYS A 250 1.35 132.41 -45.77
N HIS A 251 0.54 131.38 -46.02
CA HIS A 251 -0.25 131.29 -47.25
C HIS A 251 -1.32 132.39 -47.34
N SER A 252 -2.06 132.63 -46.26
CA SER A 252 -3.05 133.73 -46.23
C SER A 252 -2.40 135.12 -46.28
N ARG A 253 -1.17 135.27 -45.75
CA ARG A 253 -0.36 136.50 -45.87
C ARG A 253 0.07 136.76 -47.32
N ILE A 254 0.43 135.72 -48.06
CA ILE A 254 0.78 135.82 -49.49
C ILE A 254 -0.46 136.19 -50.31
N GLU A 255 -1.63 135.61 -50.01
CA GLU A 255 -2.89 135.96 -50.67
C GLU A 255 -3.30 137.42 -50.45
N THR A 256 -3.12 137.94 -49.23
CA THR A 256 -3.41 139.35 -48.92
C THR A 256 -2.44 140.31 -49.59
N LEU A 257 -1.14 140.00 -49.61
CA LEU A 257 -0.13 140.80 -50.33
C LEU A 257 -0.31 140.78 -51.85
N ASN A 258 -0.75 139.66 -52.43
CA ASN A 258 -1.08 139.57 -53.86
C ASN A 258 -2.33 140.40 -54.22
N ASN A 259 -3.32 140.44 -53.33
CA ASN A 259 -4.50 141.30 -53.52
C ASN A 259 -4.21 142.80 -53.34
N GLU A 260 -3.20 143.17 -52.53
CA GLU A 260 -2.73 144.55 -52.43
C GLU A 260 -1.88 144.97 -53.64
N LEU A 261 -1.07 144.07 -54.21
CA LEU A 261 -0.31 144.32 -55.43
C LEU A 261 -1.20 144.53 -56.66
N GLN A 262 -2.32 143.80 -56.79
CA GLN A 262 -3.28 144.03 -57.88
C GLN A 262 -4.02 145.38 -57.84
N LYS A 263 -3.97 146.12 -56.72
CA LYS A 263 -4.54 147.48 -56.64
C LYS A 263 -3.56 148.58 -57.05
N ILE A 264 -2.27 148.27 -57.22
CA ILE A 264 -1.23 149.25 -57.53
C ILE A 264 -0.89 149.33 -59.03
N ASP A 265 -1.22 148.32 -59.84
CA ASP A 265 -1.02 148.34 -61.31
C ASP A 265 -2.29 148.71 -62.09
N LYS A 266 -3.06 149.68 -61.59
CA LYS A 266 -4.17 150.32 -62.33
C LYS A 266 -3.72 151.64 -62.95
#